data_AF-A0AAD4YZZ6-F1
#
_entry.id   AF-A0AAD4YZZ6-F1
#
_cell.length_a   1.000
_cell.length_b   1.000
_cell.length_c   1.000
_cell.angle_alpha   90.00
_cell.angle_beta   90.00
_cell.angle_gamma   90.00
#
_symmetry.space_group_name_H-M   'P 1'
#
loop_
_entity.id
_entity.type
_entity.pdbx_description
1 polymer ?
#
loop_
_entity_poly.entity_id
_entity_poly.type
_entity_poly.pdbx_seq_one_letter_code
_entity_poly.pdbx_strand_id
1 'polypeptide(L)'
;MRALVAVAKKNIDVNSFFTTANNLVNVVGASCKRHDALRAQYQEELVRAFEDDCLITGRGLNQERTLKRAGDTRWNSHYSTLISFISMFPSVVNMLQMIIDDNPNDSSGEAYKLWREIQSFEFVFHLFVMKAILGITNTLSLALQKKDQDIVSAMNLVKTCKENLQLMKDNEFEELVEQASSFCYKHDIIVPTMDEEYVIPGRSRRNAPMKTDYHRYRVEIFIHVIDGQLAELNDRFNEVSTELLTCLACLSPKNNFVAFDKRKLVRLAQFYPYDFSDRDLLMLEDQLGVYVHHMHSSSDFSQLEGISSLAEKMVEKGMHEIFPFVYLLLTLALVLPVATASVERAFSAMNIIKNPLRN
;
A
#
# COMPACT_ATOMS: atom_id res chain seq x y z
N MET A 1 8.01 -0.76 -1.47
CA MET A 1 6.87 -0.59 -0.55
C MET A 1 6.33 -1.90 0.07
N ARG A 2 7.20 -2.90 0.35
CA ARG A 2 6.87 -4.03 1.26
C ARG A 2 6.72 -3.61 2.73
N ALA A 3 6.93 -2.33 3.04
CA ALA A 3 7.12 -1.82 4.38
C ALA A 3 5.83 -1.63 5.17
N LEU A 4 4.72 -1.19 4.60
CA LEU A 4 3.54 -0.75 5.38
C LEU A 4 2.84 -1.88 6.15
N VAL A 5 2.61 -3.03 5.50
CA VAL A 5 2.09 -4.23 6.21
C VAL A 5 3.13 -4.77 7.19
N ALA A 6 4.43 -4.74 6.85
CA ALA A 6 5.49 -5.14 7.77
C ALA A 6 5.57 -4.22 9.00
N VAL A 7 5.29 -2.93 8.82
CA VAL A 7 5.20 -1.94 9.89
C VAL A 7 3.97 -2.18 10.74
N ALA A 8 2.81 -2.46 10.13
CA ALA A 8 1.59 -2.81 10.86
C ALA A 8 1.80 -4.09 11.70
N LYS A 9 2.48 -5.09 11.15
CA LYS A 9 2.87 -6.34 11.84
C LYS A 9 3.89 -6.18 12.96
N LYS A 10 4.43 -4.97 13.19
CA LYS A 10 5.19 -4.67 14.43
C LYS A 10 4.27 -4.69 15.65
N ASN A 11 2.98 -4.38 15.47
CA ASN A 11 1.96 -4.64 16.47
C ASN A 11 1.62 -6.15 16.47
N ILE A 12 1.70 -6.78 17.64
CA ILE A 12 1.55 -8.24 17.78
C ILE A 12 0.14 -8.72 17.42
N ASP A 13 -0.87 -7.92 17.71
CA ASP A 13 -2.28 -8.25 17.50
C ASP A 13 -2.62 -8.18 16.01
N VAL A 14 -2.15 -7.14 15.31
CA VAL A 14 -2.23 -7.05 13.84
C VAL A 14 -1.45 -8.17 13.15
N ASN A 15 -0.30 -8.56 13.69
CA ASN A 15 0.46 -9.69 13.16
C ASN A 15 -0.27 -11.02 13.32
N SER A 16 -0.89 -11.23 14.49
CA SER A 16 -1.76 -12.37 14.76
C SER A 16 -2.94 -12.40 13.79
N PHE A 17 -3.62 -11.26 13.60
CA PHE A 17 -4.69 -11.10 12.63
C PHE A 17 -4.27 -11.53 11.21
N PHE A 18 -3.14 -11.04 10.69
CA PHE A 18 -2.68 -11.43 9.36
C PHE A 18 -2.26 -12.90 9.28
N THR A 19 -1.84 -13.50 10.38
CA THR A 19 -1.58 -14.94 10.46
C THR A 19 -2.88 -15.73 10.34
N THR A 20 -3.91 -15.37 11.12
CA THR A 20 -5.25 -15.98 11.06
C THR A 20 -5.86 -15.82 9.66
N ALA A 21 -5.79 -14.62 9.07
CA ALA A 21 -6.21 -14.35 7.70
C ALA A 21 -5.53 -15.27 6.68
N ASN A 22 -4.21 -15.43 6.74
CA ASN A 22 -3.47 -16.30 5.83
C ASN A 22 -3.84 -17.78 6.02
N ASN A 23 -3.98 -18.23 7.26
CA ASN A 23 -4.39 -19.60 7.56
C ASN A 23 -5.78 -19.89 7.00
N LEU A 24 -6.70 -18.93 7.10
CA LEU A 24 -8.04 -19.07 6.55
C LEU A 24 -8.04 -19.23 5.02
N VAL A 25 -7.26 -18.42 4.30
CA VAL A 25 -7.05 -18.62 2.86
C VAL A 25 -6.49 -20.01 2.56
N ASN A 26 -5.52 -20.47 3.36
CA ASN A 26 -4.91 -21.78 3.15
C ASN A 26 -5.89 -22.92 3.39
N VAL A 27 -6.71 -22.87 4.45
CA VAL A 27 -7.72 -23.89 4.77
C VAL A 27 -8.77 -23.99 3.67
N VAL A 28 -9.22 -22.85 3.13
CA VAL A 28 -10.15 -22.77 2.00
C VAL A 28 -9.50 -23.32 0.73
N GLY A 29 -8.26 -22.93 0.45
CA GLY A 29 -7.51 -23.32 -0.74
C GLY A 29 -6.98 -24.76 -0.71
N ALA A 30 -6.97 -25.43 0.44
CA ALA A 30 -6.41 -26.77 0.61
C ALA A 30 -7.24 -27.87 -0.08
N SER A 31 -8.49 -27.61 -0.48
CA SER A 31 -9.32 -28.60 -1.16
C SER A 31 -10.30 -27.94 -2.13
N CYS A 32 -10.37 -28.48 -3.35
CA CYS A 32 -11.37 -28.06 -4.35
C CYS A 32 -12.80 -28.19 -3.80
N LYS A 33 -13.08 -29.20 -2.95
CA LYS A 33 -14.40 -29.38 -2.33
C LYS A 33 -14.78 -28.22 -1.42
N ARG A 34 -13.85 -27.76 -0.58
CA ARG A 34 -14.06 -26.62 0.33
C ARG A 34 -14.24 -25.32 -0.44
N HIS A 35 -13.44 -25.16 -1.49
CA HIS A 35 -13.53 -24.03 -2.41
C HIS A 35 -14.89 -23.98 -3.14
N ASP A 36 -15.37 -25.11 -3.64
CA ASP A 36 -16.67 -25.20 -4.32
C ASP A 36 -17.84 -25.01 -3.35
N ALA A 37 -17.73 -25.56 -2.13
CA ALA A 37 -18.72 -25.35 -1.06
C ALA A 37 -18.83 -23.87 -0.66
N LEU A 38 -17.69 -23.19 -0.47
CA LEU A 38 -17.66 -21.76 -0.18
C LEU A 38 -18.30 -20.94 -1.32
N ARG A 39 -18.00 -21.27 -2.58
CA ARG A 39 -18.60 -20.61 -3.74
C ARG A 39 -20.12 -20.83 -3.78
N ALA A 40 -20.58 -22.06 -3.53
CA ALA A 40 -22.00 -22.38 -3.56
C ALA A 40 -22.77 -21.61 -2.47
N GLN A 41 -22.25 -21.60 -1.24
CA GLN A 41 -22.85 -20.84 -0.13
C GLN A 41 -22.90 -19.35 -0.42
N TYR A 42 -21.82 -18.78 -0.94
CA TYR A 42 -21.78 -17.36 -1.30
C TYR A 42 -22.78 -17.03 -2.42
N GLN A 43 -22.95 -17.93 -3.39
CA GLN A 43 -23.96 -17.77 -4.44
C GLN A 43 -25.39 -17.81 -3.88
N GLU A 44 -25.68 -18.71 -2.93
CA GLU A 44 -26.98 -18.76 -2.26
C GLU A 44 -27.25 -17.48 -1.46
N GLU A 45 -26.25 -16.97 -0.73
CA GLU A 45 -26.36 -15.70 0.00
C GLU A 45 -26.61 -14.52 -0.94
N LEU A 46 -25.92 -14.47 -2.08
CA LEU A 46 -26.17 -13.45 -3.10
C LEU A 46 -27.58 -13.54 -3.67
N VAL A 47 -28.08 -14.76 -3.95
CA VAL A 47 -29.46 -14.95 -4.44
C VAL A 47 -30.47 -14.47 -3.43
N ARG A 48 -30.32 -14.81 -2.14
CA ARG A 48 -31.21 -14.30 -1.08
C ARG A 48 -31.15 -12.78 -0.97
N ALA A 49 -29.96 -12.20 -0.98
CA ALA A 49 -29.79 -10.75 -0.94
C ALA A 49 -30.32 -10.04 -2.21
N PHE A 50 -30.41 -10.73 -3.34
CA PHE A 50 -31.11 -10.25 -4.54
C PHE A 50 -32.63 -10.33 -4.40
N GLU A 51 -33.16 -11.40 -3.79
CA GLU A 51 -34.59 -11.55 -3.53
C GLU A 51 -35.12 -10.50 -2.55
N ASP A 52 -34.27 -10.04 -1.62
CA ASP A 52 -34.57 -9.00 -0.64
C ASP A 52 -34.31 -7.56 -1.15
N ASP A 53 -34.09 -7.34 -2.45
CA ASP A 53 -33.76 -6.04 -3.07
C ASP A 53 -32.55 -5.30 -2.45
N CYS A 54 -31.65 -6.02 -1.77
CA CYS A 54 -30.52 -5.45 -1.03
C CYS A 54 -29.26 -5.24 -1.87
N LEU A 55 -29.25 -5.61 -3.16
CA LEU A 55 -28.08 -5.58 -4.03
C LEU A 55 -28.31 -4.89 -5.37
N ILE A 56 -27.38 -4.02 -5.77
CA ILE A 56 -27.36 -3.38 -7.10
C ILE A 56 -26.82 -4.37 -8.13
N THR A 57 -27.59 -4.64 -9.19
CA THR A 57 -27.15 -5.49 -10.32
C THR A 57 -26.33 -4.68 -11.34
N GLY A 58 -25.27 -5.30 -11.88
CA GLY A 58 -24.44 -4.67 -12.92
C GLY A 58 -23.38 -5.61 -13.48
N ARG A 59 -23.01 -5.42 -14.75
CA ARG A 59 -22.01 -6.25 -15.43
C ARG A 59 -20.63 -6.03 -14.78
N GLY A 60 -20.15 -7.00 -14.01
CA GLY A 60 -18.90 -6.93 -13.24
C GLY A 60 -19.07 -6.97 -11.71
N LEU A 61 -20.28 -6.76 -11.21
CA LEU A 61 -20.58 -6.79 -9.77
C LEU A 61 -20.81 -8.22 -9.26
N ASN A 62 -20.49 -8.48 -7.99
CA ASN A 62 -20.67 -9.77 -7.30
C ASN A 62 -19.95 -10.96 -7.98
N GLN A 63 -18.90 -10.70 -8.75
CA GLN A 63 -18.12 -11.73 -9.47
C GLN A 63 -16.96 -12.32 -8.65
N GLU A 64 -16.69 -11.80 -7.46
CA GLU A 64 -15.71 -12.42 -6.56
C GLU A 64 -16.27 -13.75 -6.08
N ARG A 65 -15.58 -14.84 -6.41
CA ARG A 65 -16.07 -16.20 -6.18
C ARG A 65 -15.24 -16.98 -5.17
N THR A 66 -14.16 -16.37 -4.68
CA THR A 66 -13.10 -17.04 -3.92
C THR A 66 -12.35 -16.04 -3.05
N LEU A 67 -11.75 -16.53 -1.97
CA LEU A 67 -10.82 -15.74 -1.16
C LEU A 67 -9.52 -15.56 -1.93
N LYS A 68 -9.24 -14.34 -2.36
CA LYS A 68 -7.98 -14.04 -3.06
C LYS A 68 -6.83 -14.21 -2.09
N ARG A 69 -5.85 -15.05 -2.43
CA ARG A 69 -4.61 -15.13 -1.68
C ARG A 69 -3.82 -13.84 -1.86
N ALA A 70 -3.47 -13.21 -0.75
CA ALA A 70 -2.53 -12.10 -0.79
C ALA A 70 -1.17 -12.61 -1.28
N GLY A 71 -0.63 -11.96 -2.31
CA GLY A 71 0.73 -12.20 -2.76
C GLY A 71 1.70 -11.39 -1.90
N ASP A 72 2.78 -12.01 -1.44
CA ASP A 72 3.81 -11.40 -0.56
C ASP A 72 4.43 -10.10 -1.11
N THR A 73 4.21 -9.82 -2.40
CA THR A 73 4.83 -8.72 -3.13
C THR A 73 3.92 -7.53 -3.42
N ARG A 74 2.60 -7.61 -3.20
CA ARG A 74 1.68 -6.52 -3.59
C ARG A 74 0.55 -6.28 -2.58
N TRP A 75 0.69 -5.24 -1.76
CA TRP A 75 -0.37 -4.48 -1.05
C TRP A 75 -1.80 -4.60 -1.58
N ASN A 76 -2.05 -4.31 -2.87
CA ASN A 76 -3.37 -4.45 -3.51
C ASN A 76 -4.03 -5.81 -3.25
N SER A 77 -3.22 -6.87 -3.19
CA SER A 77 -3.71 -8.21 -2.92
C SER A 77 -4.22 -8.35 -1.49
N HIS A 78 -3.52 -7.81 -0.48
CA HIS A 78 -4.01 -7.80 0.90
C HIS A 78 -5.31 -7.02 1.03
N TYR A 79 -5.41 -5.81 0.45
CA TYR A 79 -6.65 -5.04 0.45
C TYR A 79 -7.80 -5.83 -0.17
N SER A 80 -7.56 -6.43 -1.35
CA SER A 80 -8.55 -7.27 -2.02
C SER A 80 -8.96 -8.48 -1.17
N THR A 81 -8.02 -9.15 -0.51
CA THR A 81 -8.29 -10.28 0.40
C THR A 81 -9.21 -9.86 1.55
N LEU A 82 -8.92 -8.72 2.20
CA LEU A 82 -9.75 -8.23 3.31
C LEU A 82 -11.16 -7.88 2.84
N ILE A 83 -11.30 -7.26 1.66
CA ILE A 83 -12.61 -7.00 1.06
C ILE A 83 -13.36 -8.30 0.78
N SER A 84 -12.69 -9.30 0.20
CA SER A 84 -13.32 -10.62 -0.02
C SER A 84 -13.72 -11.30 1.29
N PHE A 85 -12.96 -11.15 2.38
CA PHE A 85 -13.38 -11.67 3.70
C PHE A 85 -14.63 -11.02 4.23
N ILE A 86 -14.73 -9.68 4.15
CA ILE A 86 -15.92 -8.95 4.60
C ILE A 86 -17.14 -9.41 3.78
N SER A 87 -16.99 -9.51 2.46
CA SER A 87 -18.09 -9.90 1.57
C SER A 87 -18.53 -11.35 1.76
N MET A 88 -17.60 -12.26 2.00
CA MET A 88 -17.86 -13.71 2.09
C MET A 88 -17.92 -14.22 3.55
N PHE A 89 -18.03 -13.33 4.53
CA PHE A 89 -17.89 -13.70 5.94
C PHE A 89 -18.83 -14.83 6.40
N PRO A 90 -20.15 -14.79 6.13
CA PRO A 90 -21.04 -15.87 6.58
C PRO A 90 -20.71 -17.20 5.91
N SER A 91 -20.41 -17.19 4.61
CA SER A 91 -20.00 -18.39 3.88
C SER A 91 -18.69 -18.98 4.42
N VAL A 92 -17.74 -18.13 4.84
CA VAL A 92 -16.50 -18.58 5.48
C VAL A 92 -16.78 -19.25 6.83
N VAL A 93 -17.64 -18.66 7.66
CA VAL A 93 -18.03 -19.22 8.97
C VAL A 93 -18.71 -20.58 8.78
N ASN A 94 -19.68 -20.66 7.86
CA ASN A 94 -20.41 -21.89 7.57
C ASN A 94 -19.48 -23.00 7.03
N MET A 95 -18.57 -22.66 6.12
CA MET A 95 -17.60 -23.61 5.59
C MET A 95 -16.67 -24.15 6.68
N LEU A 96 -16.21 -23.31 7.62
CA LEU A 96 -15.44 -23.78 8.78
C LEU A 96 -16.28 -24.68 9.68
N GLN A 97 -17.55 -24.35 9.93
CA GLN A 97 -18.47 -25.20 10.69
C GLN A 97 -18.63 -26.59 10.04
N MET A 98 -18.82 -26.65 8.72
CA MET A 98 -18.88 -27.92 7.99
C MET A 98 -17.61 -28.76 8.18
N ILE A 99 -16.42 -28.15 8.17
CA ILE A 99 -15.15 -28.88 8.42
C ILE A 99 -15.09 -29.42 9.85
N ILE A 100 -15.63 -28.68 10.82
CA ILE A 100 -15.67 -29.09 12.22
C ILE A 100 -16.63 -30.27 12.40
N ASP A 101 -17.77 -30.25 11.71
CA ASP A 101 -18.80 -31.27 11.79
C ASP A 101 -18.41 -32.56 11.01
N ASP A 102 -17.65 -32.44 9.92
CA ASP A 102 -17.15 -33.55 9.08
C ASP A 102 -15.99 -34.34 9.75
N ASN A 103 -16.26 -35.07 10.83
CA ASN A 103 -15.36 -36.02 11.54
C ASN A 103 -14.00 -35.47 12.06
N PRO A 104 -13.43 -36.02 13.16
CA PRO A 104 -12.20 -35.51 13.77
C PRO A 104 -10.94 -35.97 13.01
N ASN A 105 -10.70 -35.41 11.83
CA ASN A 105 -9.37 -35.42 11.19
C ASN A 105 -8.51 -34.29 11.77
N ASP A 106 -7.19 -34.32 11.52
CA ASP A 106 -6.24 -33.28 11.98
C ASP A 106 -6.66 -31.84 11.59
N SER A 107 -7.43 -31.66 10.51
CA SER A 107 -7.91 -30.35 10.07
C SER A 107 -9.08 -29.77 10.88
N SER A 108 -9.78 -30.59 11.68
CA SER A 108 -10.94 -30.15 12.48
C SER A 108 -10.53 -29.21 13.63
N GLY A 109 -9.40 -29.50 14.28
CA GLY A 109 -8.85 -28.66 15.35
C GLY A 109 -8.39 -27.29 14.85
N GLU A 110 -7.73 -27.24 13.68
CA GLU A 110 -7.33 -25.98 13.04
C GLU A 110 -8.56 -25.16 12.61
N ALA A 111 -9.56 -25.81 11.98
CA ALA A 111 -10.80 -25.16 11.59
C ALA A 111 -11.58 -24.61 12.80
N TYR A 112 -11.67 -25.36 13.89
CA TYR A 112 -12.32 -24.90 15.12
C TYR A 112 -11.62 -23.69 15.74
N LYS A 113 -10.28 -23.69 15.75
CA LYS A 113 -9.51 -22.53 16.21
C LYS A 113 -9.79 -21.29 15.36
N LEU A 114 -9.73 -21.42 14.03
CA LEU A 114 -10.02 -20.31 13.12
C LEU A 114 -11.45 -19.82 13.25
N TRP A 115 -12.42 -20.73 13.34
CA TRP A 115 -13.84 -20.43 13.51
C TRP A 115 -14.11 -19.62 14.78
N ARG A 116 -13.42 -19.93 15.89
CA ARG A 116 -13.49 -19.13 17.12
C ARG A 116 -12.82 -17.77 16.98
N GLU A 117 -11.65 -17.70 16.36
CA GLU A 117 -10.89 -16.46 16.21
C GLU A 117 -11.64 -15.44 15.35
N ILE A 118 -12.22 -15.86 14.21
CA ILE A 118 -12.91 -14.93 13.30
C ILE A 118 -14.24 -14.41 13.85
N GLN A 119 -14.84 -15.11 14.82
CA GLN A 119 -16.07 -14.71 15.51
C GLN A 119 -15.79 -13.93 16.80
N SER A 120 -14.68 -13.20 16.84
CA SER A 120 -14.36 -12.27 17.91
C SER A 120 -14.44 -10.84 17.43
N PHE A 121 -14.91 -9.93 18.28
CA PHE A 121 -14.86 -8.50 17.99
C PHE A 121 -13.43 -8.04 17.71
N GLU A 122 -12.43 -8.59 18.40
CA GLU A 122 -11.03 -8.27 18.15
C GLU A 122 -10.63 -8.56 16.70
N PHE A 123 -10.96 -9.73 16.14
CA PHE A 123 -10.66 -10.03 14.73
C PHE A 123 -11.38 -9.08 13.77
N VAL A 124 -12.66 -8.82 14.01
CA VAL A 124 -13.46 -7.88 13.19
C VAL A 124 -12.88 -6.48 13.26
N PHE A 125 -12.52 -5.98 14.44
CA PHE A 125 -11.92 -4.66 14.60
C PHE A 125 -10.62 -4.53 13.81
N HIS A 126 -9.71 -5.51 13.93
CA HIS A 126 -8.47 -5.53 13.13
C HIS A 126 -8.74 -5.57 11.61
N LEU A 127 -9.75 -6.33 11.17
CA LEU A 127 -10.18 -6.38 9.78
C LEU A 127 -10.58 -5.00 9.26
N PHE A 128 -11.40 -4.27 10.02
CA PHE A 128 -11.86 -2.93 9.63
C PHE A 128 -10.73 -1.88 9.68
N VAL A 129 -9.89 -1.88 10.73
CA VAL A 129 -8.71 -1.00 10.83
C VAL A 129 -7.78 -1.20 9.64
N MET A 130 -7.40 -2.45 9.35
CA MET A 130 -6.49 -2.73 8.24
C MET A 130 -7.14 -2.48 6.88
N LYS A 131 -8.45 -2.72 6.71
CA LYS A 131 -9.18 -2.38 5.49
C LYS A 131 -9.17 -0.87 5.24
N ALA A 132 -9.40 -0.04 6.26
CA ALA A 132 -9.37 1.42 6.14
C ALA A 132 -7.97 1.95 5.79
N ILE A 133 -6.94 1.53 6.54
CA ILE A 133 -5.54 1.93 6.28
C ILE A 133 -5.08 1.49 4.87
N LEU A 134 -5.36 0.23 4.51
CA LEU A 134 -5.01 -0.28 3.20
C LEU A 134 -5.81 0.41 2.10
N GLY A 135 -7.06 0.80 2.33
CA GLY A 135 -7.87 1.58 1.41
C GLY A 135 -7.24 2.94 1.09
N ILE A 136 -6.88 3.71 2.12
CA ILE A 136 -6.22 5.02 1.97
C ILE A 136 -4.90 4.88 1.18
N THR A 137 -4.09 3.89 1.58
CA THR A 137 -2.76 3.69 0.99
C THR A 137 -2.80 3.04 -0.41
N ASN A 138 -3.93 2.43 -0.81
CA ASN A 138 -4.05 1.75 -2.11
C ASN A 138 -4.01 2.73 -3.31
N THR A 139 -4.56 3.93 -3.14
CA THR A 139 -4.53 4.94 -4.21
C THR A 139 -3.11 5.40 -4.48
N LEU A 140 -2.36 5.72 -3.41
CA LEU A 140 -0.93 6.02 -3.50
C LEU A 140 -0.17 4.83 -4.10
N SER A 141 -0.58 3.61 -3.74
CA SER A 141 0.02 2.39 -4.24
C SER A 141 -0.01 2.21 -5.74
N LEU A 142 -1.21 2.32 -6.28
CA LEU A 142 -1.46 2.19 -7.71
C LEU A 142 -0.76 3.31 -8.46
N ALA A 143 -0.74 4.51 -7.90
CA ALA A 143 -0.04 5.64 -8.51
C ALA A 143 1.45 5.36 -8.60
N LEU A 144 2.15 5.07 -7.50
CA LEU A 144 3.60 4.87 -7.49
C LEU A 144 4.08 3.67 -8.35
N GLN A 145 3.18 2.76 -8.75
CA GLN A 145 3.50 1.64 -9.63
C GLN A 145 3.30 1.91 -11.13
N LYS A 146 2.66 3.03 -11.51
CA LYS A 146 2.48 3.39 -12.92
C LYS A 146 3.80 3.83 -13.54
N LYS A 147 4.07 3.39 -14.77
CA LYS A 147 5.31 3.70 -15.50
C LYS A 147 5.45 5.17 -15.88
N ASP A 148 4.32 5.86 -16.11
CA ASP A 148 4.29 7.20 -16.68
C ASP A 148 3.91 8.28 -15.66
N GLN A 149 4.07 8.02 -14.36
CA GLN A 149 3.69 8.99 -13.34
C GLN A 149 4.65 10.17 -13.29
N ASP A 150 4.05 11.34 -13.20
CA ASP A 150 4.74 12.58 -12.90
C ASP A 150 5.11 12.62 -11.41
N ILE A 151 6.33 13.06 -11.11
CA ILE A 151 6.86 13.07 -9.74
C ILE A 151 6.11 14.07 -8.86
N VAL A 152 5.69 15.22 -9.40
CA VAL A 152 4.89 16.20 -8.64
C VAL A 152 3.54 15.61 -8.26
N SER A 153 2.88 14.95 -9.23
CA SER A 153 1.64 14.22 -8.99
C SER A 153 1.81 13.13 -7.92
N ALA A 154 2.90 12.36 -7.97
CA ALA A 154 3.21 11.35 -6.97
C ALA A 154 3.42 11.95 -5.56
N MET A 155 4.14 13.09 -5.46
CA MET A 155 4.37 13.74 -4.17
C MET A 155 3.11 14.36 -3.57
N ASN A 156 2.22 14.92 -4.41
CA ASN A 156 0.91 15.35 -3.96
C ASN A 156 0.10 14.18 -3.39
N LEU A 157 0.15 13.01 -4.04
CA LEU A 157 -0.52 11.81 -3.53
C LEU A 157 0.09 11.30 -2.22
N VAL A 158 1.42 11.41 -2.03
CA VAL A 158 2.06 11.09 -0.74
C VAL A 158 1.53 12.03 0.34
N LYS A 159 1.48 13.34 0.07
CA LYS A 159 0.95 14.34 1.00
C LYS A 159 -0.51 14.05 1.37
N THR A 160 -1.38 13.86 0.38
CA THR A 160 -2.80 13.53 0.60
C THR A 160 -2.95 12.23 1.38
N CYS A 161 -2.12 11.21 1.12
CA CYS A 161 -2.14 9.96 1.88
C CYS A 161 -1.81 10.17 3.36
N LYS A 162 -0.77 10.97 3.67
CA LYS A 162 -0.39 11.33 5.04
C LYS A 162 -1.51 12.12 5.75
N GLU A 163 -2.09 13.10 5.06
CA GLU A 163 -3.21 13.90 5.57
C GLU A 163 -4.43 13.01 5.90
N ASN A 164 -4.80 12.10 5.00
CA ASN A 164 -5.92 11.17 5.22
C ASN A 164 -5.67 10.22 6.39
N LEU A 165 -4.45 9.69 6.54
CA LEU A 165 -4.10 8.86 7.70
C LEU A 165 -4.15 9.64 9.01
N GLN A 166 -3.74 10.91 9.00
CA GLN A 166 -3.81 11.78 10.17
C GLN A 166 -5.28 12.13 10.51
N LEU A 167 -6.10 12.45 9.52
CA LEU A 167 -7.53 12.70 9.70
C LEU A 167 -8.26 11.47 10.26
N MET A 168 -7.94 10.28 9.74
CA MET A 168 -8.44 9.01 10.26
C MET A 168 -8.08 8.84 11.73
N LYS A 169 -6.82 9.07 12.11
CA LYS A 169 -6.36 8.96 13.50
C LYS A 169 -7.10 9.91 14.45
N ASP A 170 -7.34 11.15 14.00
CA ASP A 170 -7.86 12.20 14.87
C ASP A 170 -9.39 12.11 15.04
N ASN A 171 -10.12 11.67 14.01
CA ASN A 171 -11.57 11.83 13.95
C ASN A 171 -12.37 10.55 13.68
N GLU A 172 -11.78 9.51 13.09
CA GLU A 172 -12.56 8.37 12.55
C GLU A 172 -12.61 7.15 13.47
N PHE A 173 -12.06 7.23 14.69
CA PHE A 173 -12.06 6.09 15.62
C PHE A 173 -13.47 5.60 15.94
N GLU A 174 -14.38 6.51 16.32
CA GLU A 174 -15.75 6.14 16.73
C GLU A 174 -16.55 5.57 15.55
N GLU A 175 -16.41 6.14 14.35
CA GLU A 175 -17.04 5.63 13.14
C GLU A 175 -16.55 4.22 12.81
N LEU A 176 -15.25 3.95 12.97
CA LEU A 176 -14.69 2.62 12.72
C LEU A 176 -15.21 1.59 13.74
N VAL A 177 -15.32 1.97 15.01
CA VAL A 177 -15.92 1.13 16.06
C VAL A 177 -17.39 0.86 15.75
N GLU A 178 -18.14 1.84 15.28
CA GLU A 178 -19.54 1.68 14.88
C GLU A 178 -19.67 0.71 13.69
N GLN A 179 -18.84 0.86 12.65
CA GLN A 179 -18.81 -0.06 11.51
C GLN A 179 -18.49 -1.50 11.94
N ALA A 180 -17.49 -1.69 12.80
CA ALA A 180 -17.12 -3.01 13.32
C ALA A 180 -18.25 -3.60 14.19
N SER A 181 -18.86 -2.78 15.05
CA SER A 181 -19.97 -3.21 15.93
C SER A 181 -21.21 -3.59 15.13
N SER A 182 -21.59 -2.79 14.14
CA SER A 182 -22.70 -3.10 13.24
C SER A 182 -22.47 -4.42 12.49
N PHE A 183 -21.24 -4.65 12.01
CA PHE A 183 -20.87 -5.92 11.40
C PHE A 183 -20.98 -7.08 12.39
N CYS A 184 -20.51 -6.91 13.62
CA CYS A 184 -20.64 -7.91 14.68
C CYS A 184 -22.10 -8.24 14.99
N TYR A 185 -22.96 -7.24 15.18
CA TYR A 185 -24.39 -7.46 15.42
C TYR A 185 -25.08 -8.19 14.27
N LYS A 186 -24.72 -7.89 13.02
CA LYS A 186 -25.26 -8.58 11.84
C LYS A 186 -24.89 -10.08 11.81
N HIS A 187 -23.79 -10.46 12.45
CA HIS A 187 -23.26 -11.82 12.45
C HIS A 187 -23.30 -12.49 13.83
N ASP A 188 -24.12 -11.97 14.75
CA ASP A 188 -24.27 -12.50 16.12
C ASP A 188 -22.96 -12.61 16.92
N ILE A 189 -22.00 -11.72 16.65
CA ILE A 189 -20.73 -11.63 17.36
C ILE A 189 -20.88 -10.68 18.56
N ILE A 190 -20.43 -11.12 19.72
CA ILE A 190 -20.47 -10.33 20.96
C ILE A 190 -19.53 -9.12 20.83
N VAL A 191 -20.09 -7.92 21.02
CA VAL A 191 -19.35 -6.66 21.08
C VAL A 191 -19.01 -6.36 22.56
N PRO A 192 -17.74 -6.09 22.90
CA PRO A 192 -17.34 -5.76 24.27
C PRO A 192 -17.82 -4.36 24.67
N THR A 193 -18.04 -4.16 25.97
CA THR A 193 -18.34 -2.84 26.53
C THR A 193 -17.05 -2.02 26.63
N MET A 194 -16.96 -0.90 25.93
CA MET A 194 -15.72 -0.10 25.84
C MET A 194 -15.17 0.39 27.19
N ASP A 195 -16.04 0.59 28.18
CA ASP A 195 -15.65 1.04 29.53
C ASP A 195 -15.27 -0.11 30.48
N GLU A 196 -15.47 -1.38 30.08
CA GLU A 196 -15.09 -2.53 30.90
C GLU A 196 -13.58 -2.73 30.93
N GLU A 197 -13.11 -3.36 32.02
CA GLU A 197 -11.70 -3.74 32.15
C GLU A 197 -11.34 -4.82 31.13
N TYR A 198 -10.37 -4.49 30.27
CA TYR A 198 -9.78 -5.45 29.36
C TYR A 198 -8.90 -6.44 30.14
N VAL A 199 -9.25 -7.72 30.02
CA VAL A 199 -8.48 -8.82 30.62
C VAL A 199 -7.90 -9.67 29.51
N ILE A 200 -6.57 -9.69 29.41
CA ILE A 200 -5.88 -10.56 28.46
C ILE A 200 -6.29 -12.02 28.73
N PRO A 201 -6.86 -12.73 27.74
CA PRO A 201 -7.26 -14.12 27.91
C PRO A 201 -6.11 -15.00 28.40
N GLY A 202 -6.35 -15.77 29.46
CA GLY A 202 -5.34 -16.67 30.05
C GLY A 202 -4.33 -16.02 31.00
N ARG A 203 -4.41 -14.71 31.27
CA ARG A 203 -3.59 -14.05 32.30
C ARG A 203 -4.37 -13.82 33.60
N SER A 204 -3.67 -13.92 34.72
CA SER A 204 -4.22 -13.63 36.04
C SER A 204 -4.53 -12.14 36.19
N ARG A 205 -5.74 -11.83 36.68
CA ARG A 205 -6.18 -10.46 37.00
C ARG A 205 -5.37 -9.81 38.12
N ARG A 206 -4.64 -10.58 38.93
CA ARG A 206 -3.98 -10.08 40.16
C ARG A 206 -2.92 -9.00 39.92
N ASN A 207 -2.31 -8.95 38.73
CA ASN A 207 -1.17 -8.05 38.43
C ASN A 207 -1.30 -7.34 37.06
N ALA A 208 -2.49 -7.35 36.43
CA ALA A 208 -2.69 -6.69 35.14
C ALA A 208 -2.95 -5.19 35.36
N PRO A 209 -2.35 -4.28 34.56
CA PRO A 209 -2.73 -2.88 34.60
C PRO A 209 -4.22 -2.74 34.24
N MET A 210 -4.98 -2.04 35.07
CA MET A 210 -6.38 -1.66 34.81
C MET A 210 -6.42 -0.82 33.53
N LYS A 211 -6.79 -1.44 32.41
CA LYS A 211 -6.97 -0.79 31.12
C LYS A 211 -8.35 -1.14 30.62
N THR A 212 -9.04 -0.17 30.03
CA THR A 212 -10.36 -0.40 29.44
C THR A 212 -10.24 -0.96 28.03
N ASP A 213 -11.29 -1.60 27.53
CA ASP A 213 -11.40 -2.00 26.13
C ASP A 213 -11.21 -0.79 25.18
N TYR A 214 -11.74 0.38 25.55
CA TYR A 214 -11.51 1.62 24.80
C TYR A 214 -10.02 1.95 24.65
N HIS A 215 -9.24 1.86 25.74
CA HIS A 215 -7.80 2.13 25.69
C HIS A 215 -7.08 1.11 24.81
N ARG A 216 -7.44 -0.17 24.92
CA ARG A 216 -6.89 -1.25 24.11
C ARG A 216 -7.11 -1.00 22.62
N TYR A 217 -8.35 -0.79 22.19
CA TYR A 217 -8.67 -0.61 20.78
C TYR A 217 -8.20 0.73 20.22
N ARG A 218 -8.38 1.83 20.96
CA ARG A 218 -7.99 3.16 20.50
C ARG A 218 -6.49 3.39 20.51
N VAL A 219 -5.82 3.10 21.62
CA VAL A 219 -4.42 3.51 21.80
C VAL A 219 -3.48 2.42 21.32
N GLU A 220 -3.65 1.18 21.80
CA GLU A 220 -2.68 0.11 21.53
C GLU A 220 -2.76 -0.43 20.11
N ILE A 221 -3.94 -0.37 19.49
CA ILE A 221 -4.17 -0.86 18.13
C ILE A 221 -4.31 0.31 17.16
N PHE A 222 -5.39 1.08 17.23
CA PHE A 222 -5.73 2.07 16.20
C PHE A 222 -4.66 3.16 16.04
N ILE A 223 -4.37 3.92 17.10
CA ILE A 223 -3.36 4.99 17.06
C ILE A 223 -1.97 4.41 16.77
N HIS A 224 -1.56 3.36 17.48
CA HIS A 224 -0.22 2.77 17.31
C HIS A 224 0.06 2.33 15.88
N VAL A 225 -0.91 1.67 15.23
CA VAL A 225 -0.74 1.18 13.86
C VAL A 225 -0.68 2.34 12.88
N ILE A 226 -1.56 3.35 13.01
CA ILE A 226 -1.56 4.53 12.14
C ILE A 226 -0.28 5.35 12.30
N ASP A 227 0.17 5.59 13.54
CA ASP A 227 1.43 6.29 13.81
C ASP A 227 2.63 5.54 13.22
N GLY A 228 2.62 4.21 13.27
CA GLY A 228 3.60 3.39 12.57
C GLY A 228 3.60 3.65 11.06
N GLN A 229 2.43 3.71 10.42
CA GLN A 229 2.33 4.02 8.98
C GLN A 229 2.82 5.42 8.66
N LEU A 230 2.42 6.42 9.45
CA LEU A 230 2.82 7.81 9.28
C LEU A 230 4.33 7.98 9.46
N ALA A 231 4.92 7.34 10.47
CA ALA A 231 6.37 7.34 10.70
C ALA A 231 7.12 6.76 9.49
N GLU A 232 6.68 5.61 8.98
CA GLU A 232 7.31 5.00 7.79
C GLU A 232 7.20 5.89 6.55
N LEU A 233 6.05 6.54 6.34
CA LEU A 233 5.86 7.48 5.23
C LEU A 233 6.69 8.76 5.41
N ASN A 234 6.88 9.22 6.64
CA ASN A 234 7.69 10.40 6.94
C ASN A 234 9.19 10.11 6.79
N ASP A 235 9.65 8.95 7.24
CA ASP A 235 11.05 8.55 7.10
C ASP A 235 11.44 8.36 5.62
N ARG A 236 10.54 7.76 4.82
CA ARG A 236 10.77 7.57 3.38
C ARG A 236 10.63 8.85 2.57
N PHE A 237 9.65 9.70 2.92
CA PHE A 237 9.34 10.95 2.22
C PHE A 237 9.47 12.12 3.19
N ASN A 238 10.70 12.37 3.65
CA ASN A 238 11.03 13.50 4.50
C ASN A 238 11.13 14.79 3.67
N GLU A 239 11.33 15.93 4.34
CA GLU A 239 11.39 17.24 3.67
C GLU A 239 12.50 17.30 2.61
N VAL A 240 13.67 16.74 2.92
CA VAL A 240 14.83 16.71 2.02
C VAL A 240 14.55 15.87 0.77
N SER A 241 13.98 14.67 0.93
CA SER A 241 13.63 13.83 -0.22
C SER A 241 12.47 14.42 -1.02
N THR A 242 11.54 15.12 -0.38
CA THR A 242 10.46 15.84 -1.06
C THR A 242 10.99 17.04 -1.86
N GLU A 243 11.95 17.79 -1.32
CA GLU A 243 12.62 18.89 -2.01
C GLU A 243 13.41 18.38 -3.22
N LEU A 244 14.23 17.33 -3.04
CA LEU A 244 14.97 16.67 -4.12
C LEU A 244 14.04 16.22 -5.25
N LEU A 245 12.93 15.55 -4.93
CA LEU A 245 11.97 15.06 -5.93
C LEU A 245 11.22 16.18 -6.64
N THR A 246 10.87 17.24 -5.91
CA THR A 246 10.27 18.43 -6.49
C THR A 246 11.21 19.10 -7.48
N CYS A 247 12.51 19.15 -7.16
CA CYS A 247 13.51 19.68 -8.08
C CYS A 247 13.74 18.75 -9.28
N LEU A 248 13.69 17.43 -9.08
CA LEU A 248 13.82 16.45 -10.16
C LEU A 248 12.67 16.51 -11.16
N ALA A 249 11.46 16.85 -10.72
CA ALA A 249 10.31 17.04 -11.60
C ALA A 249 10.53 18.16 -12.64
N CYS A 250 11.39 19.13 -12.35
CA CYS A 250 11.75 20.21 -13.29
C CYS A 250 12.56 19.74 -14.50
N LEU A 251 13.07 18.50 -14.49
CA LEU A 251 13.72 17.86 -15.64
C LEU A 251 12.72 17.21 -16.61
N SER A 252 11.42 17.18 -16.28
CA SER A 252 10.41 16.51 -17.08
C SER A 252 10.22 17.22 -18.43
N PRO A 253 10.33 16.51 -19.57
CA PRO A 253 10.06 17.09 -20.89
C PRO A 253 8.56 17.24 -21.20
N LYS A 254 7.67 16.68 -20.35
CA LYS A 254 6.23 16.66 -20.59
C LYS A 254 5.65 18.04 -20.84
N ASN A 255 4.64 18.09 -21.71
CA ASN A 255 3.93 19.31 -22.09
C ASN A 255 4.91 20.43 -22.50
N ASN A 256 5.94 20.08 -23.27
CA ASN A 256 6.98 20.99 -23.70
C ASN A 256 7.66 21.67 -22.49
N PHE A 257 8.25 20.89 -21.58
CA PHE A 257 9.03 21.37 -20.43
C PHE A 257 8.30 22.34 -19.49
N VAL A 258 6.97 22.21 -19.34
CA VAL A 258 6.17 23.15 -18.52
C VAL A 258 6.61 23.24 -17.05
N ALA A 259 7.19 22.16 -16.52
CA ALA A 259 7.65 22.08 -15.14
C ALA A 259 9.04 22.69 -14.91
N PHE A 260 9.70 23.19 -15.96
CA PHE A 260 11.06 23.71 -15.90
C PHE A 260 11.15 24.90 -14.95
N ASP A 261 12.07 24.82 -13.99
CA ASP A 261 12.40 25.89 -13.06
C ASP A 261 13.90 25.90 -12.82
N LYS A 262 14.56 26.93 -13.35
CA LYS A 262 16.00 27.11 -13.29
C LYS A 262 16.53 27.09 -11.85
N ARG A 263 15.84 27.74 -10.90
CA ARG A 263 16.29 27.83 -9.50
C ARG A 263 16.23 26.46 -8.82
N LYS A 264 15.17 25.70 -9.08
CA LYS A 264 15.01 24.34 -8.54
C LYS A 264 16.04 23.38 -9.13
N LEU A 265 16.42 23.51 -10.40
CA LEU A 265 17.45 22.67 -11.01
C LEU A 265 18.86 22.98 -10.46
N VAL A 266 19.18 24.25 -10.20
CA VAL A 266 20.42 24.60 -9.47
C VAL A 266 20.38 24.04 -8.05
N ARG A 267 19.23 24.14 -7.37
CA ARG A 267 19.01 23.53 -6.05
C ARG A 267 19.18 22.01 -6.08
N LEU A 268 18.74 21.34 -7.16
CA LEU A 268 18.96 19.90 -7.33
C LEU A 268 20.45 19.55 -7.34
N ALA A 269 21.26 20.33 -8.06
CA ALA A 269 22.70 20.12 -8.15
C ALA A 269 23.41 20.31 -6.79
N GLN A 270 22.91 21.20 -5.93
CA GLN A 270 23.45 21.40 -4.58
C GLN A 270 23.32 20.16 -3.67
N PHE A 271 22.43 19.22 -3.97
CA PHE A 271 22.37 17.93 -3.26
C PHE A 271 23.53 16.98 -3.60
N TYR A 272 24.33 17.31 -4.63
CA TYR A 272 25.44 16.50 -5.13
C TYR A 272 26.78 17.26 -5.06
N PRO A 273 27.27 17.60 -3.85
CA PRO A 273 28.48 18.40 -3.68
C PRO A 273 29.77 17.69 -4.14
N TYR A 274 29.72 16.38 -4.37
CA TYR A 274 30.83 15.61 -4.96
C TYR A 274 30.85 15.66 -6.50
N ASP A 275 29.71 15.91 -7.12
CA ASP A 275 29.55 15.98 -8.58
C ASP A 275 29.54 17.42 -9.10
N PHE A 276 29.15 18.39 -8.27
CA PHE A 276 29.12 19.82 -8.60
C PHE A 276 29.90 20.65 -7.58
N SER A 277 30.94 21.36 -8.05
CA SER A 277 31.58 22.42 -7.28
C SER A 277 30.80 23.75 -7.37
N ASP A 278 31.11 24.72 -6.51
CA ASP A 278 30.51 26.07 -6.58
C ASP A 278 30.68 26.73 -7.95
N ARG A 279 31.81 26.45 -8.62
CA ARG A 279 32.05 26.92 -9.99
C ARG A 279 31.12 26.23 -10.99
N ASP A 280 30.94 24.92 -10.85
CA ASP A 280 30.06 24.15 -11.75
C ASP A 280 28.59 24.56 -11.60
N LEU A 281 28.17 24.93 -10.38
CA LEU A 281 26.82 25.45 -10.13
C LEU A 281 26.54 26.75 -10.90
N LEU A 282 27.51 27.68 -10.94
CA LEU A 282 27.40 28.90 -11.73
C LEU A 282 27.33 28.60 -13.23
N MET A 283 28.15 27.67 -13.72
CA MET A 283 28.14 27.27 -15.13
C MET A 283 26.85 26.52 -15.52
N LEU A 284 26.33 25.67 -14.63
CA LEU A 284 25.03 25.02 -14.79
C LEU A 284 23.91 26.07 -14.89
N GLU A 285 23.94 27.08 -14.01
CA GLU A 285 22.94 28.13 -13.99
C GLU A 285 22.85 28.87 -15.35
N ASP A 286 24.00 29.22 -15.94
CA ASP A 286 24.07 29.84 -17.26
C ASP A 286 23.61 28.87 -18.37
N GLN A 287 24.07 27.62 -18.30
CA GLN A 287 23.77 26.60 -19.29
C GLN A 287 22.27 26.25 -19.36
N LEU A 288 21.58 26.23 -18.22
CA LEU A 288 20.14 25.95 -18.12
C LEU A 288 19.29 26.95 -18.93
N GLY A 289 19.72 28.21 -19.01
CA GLY A 289 19.00 29.24 -19.78
C GLY A 289 19.05 28.97 -21.29
N VAL A 290 20.23 28.60 -21.80
CA VAL A 290 20.40 28.26 -23.22
C VAL A 290 19.72 26.93 -23.55
N TYR A 291 19.84 25.95 -22.64
CA TYR A 291 19.24 24.62 -22.76
C TYR A 291 17.74 24.71 -23.00
N VAL A 292 16.98 25.39 -22.13
CA VAL A 292 15.51 25.38 -22.23
C VAL A 292 15.03 26.06 -23.51
N HIS A 293 15.69 27.13 -23.95
CA HIS A 293 15.36 27.81 -25.20
C HIS A 293 15.59 26.90 -26.41
N HIS A 294 16.71 26.16 -26.42
CA HIS A 294 16.99 25.18 -27.46
C HIS A 294 15.96 24.03 -27.46
N MET A 295 15.62 23.51 -26.29
CA MET A 295 14.64 22.42 -26.15
C MET A 295 13.25 22.81 -26.68
N HIS A 296 12.79 24.03 -26.41
CA HIS A 296 11.51 24.52 -26.95
C HIS A 296 11.53 24.79 -28.45
N SER A 297 12.69 25.16 -29.01
CA SER A 297 12.81 25.54 -30.42
C SER A 297 12.96 24.35 -31.36
N SER A 298 13.37 23.19 -30.83
CA SER A 298 13.59 21.99 -31.62
C SER A 298 12.39 21.04 -31.59
N SER A 299 11.88 20.69 -32.77
CA SER A 299 10.79 19.71 -32.90
C SER A 299 11.18 18.32 -32.37
N ASP A 300 12.48 18.00 -32.34
CA ASP A 300 13.01 16.70 -31.88
C ASP A 300 12.69 16.40 -30.41
N PHE A 301 12.39 17.42 -29.59
CA PHE A 301 12.13 17.28 -28.15
C PHE A 301 10.66 17.50 -27.76
N SER A 302 9.80 17.84 -28.73
CA SER A 302 8.41 18.28 -28.49
C SER A 302 7.45 17.19 -27.99
N GLN A 303 7.75 15.91 -28.23
CA GLN A 303 6.88 14.76 -27.91
C GLN A 303 7.49 13.79 -26.88
N LEU A 304 8.46 14.24 -26.10
CA LEU A 304 9.11 13.39 -25.10
C LEU A 304 8.27 13.32 -23.81
N GLU A 305 7.99 12.10 -23.35
CA GLU A 305 7.12 11.84 -22.18
C GLU A 305 7.91 11.58 -20.89
N GLY A 306 9.22 11.29 -20.98
CA GLY A 306 10.01 10.91 -19.81
C GLY A 306 11.48 11.32 -19.87
N ILE A 307 12.10 11.40 -18.69
CA ILE A 307 13.52 11.75 -18.51
C ILE A 307 14.46 10.74 -19.19
N SER A 308 14.07 9.46 -19.28
CA SER A 308 14.87 8.45 -19.99
C SER A 308 14.92 8.70 -21.49
N SER A 309 13.75 8.95 -22.12
CA SER A 309 13.69 9.31 -23.53
C SER A 309 14.40 10.64 -23.83
N LEU A 310 14.38 11.59 -22.88
CA LEU A 310 15.14 12.82 -22.99
C LEU A 310 16.65 12.56 -22.99
N ALA A 311 17.15 11.72 -22.08
CA ALA A 311 18.56 11.38 -22.02
C ALA A 311 19.04 10.70 -23.31
N GLU A 312 18.28 9.71 -23.81
CA GLU A 312 18.57 9.03 -25.07
C GLU A 312 18.62 10.02 -26.24
N LYS A 313 17.64 10.94 -26.34
CA LYS A 313 17.59 11.95 -27.40
C LYS A 313 18.73 12.96 -27.31
N MET A 314 19.15 13.34 -26.10
CA MET A 314 20.31 14.20 -25.89
C MET A 314 21.61 13.54 -26.36
N VAL A 315 21.74 12.22 -26.23
CA VAL A 315 22.90 11.48 -26.76
C VAL A 315 22.83 11.39 -28.28
N GLU A 316 21.67 11.00 -28.83
CA GLU A 316 21.46 10.86 -30.29
C GLU A 316 21.81 12.14 -31.06
N LYS A 317 21.47 13.31 -30.49
CA LYS A 317 21.69 14.62 -31.11
C LYS A 317 23.01 15.29 -30.72
N GLY A 318 23.88 14.63 -29.95
CA GLY A 318 25.15 15.21 -29.49
C GLY A 318 24.99 16.33 -28.45
N MET A 319 23.79 16.51 -27.88
CA MET A 319 23.49 17.57 -26.91
C MET A 319 24.13 17.37 -25.55
N HIS A 320 24.52 16.14 -25.21
CA HIS A 320 25.26 15.84 -23.99
C HIS A 320 26.64 16.51 -23.94
N GLU A 321 27.27 16.79 -25.09
CA GLU A 321 28.54 17.53 -25.17
C GLU A 321 28.34 19.04 -25.10
N ILE A 322 27.20 19.54 -25.60
CA ILE A 322 26.85 20.97 -25.59
C ILE A 322 26.32 21.39 -24.22
N PHE A 323 25.57 20.52 -23.56
CA PHE A 323 24.96 20.73 -22.26
C PHE A 323 25.44 19.73 -21.19
N PRO A 324 26.75 19.62 -20.91
CA PRO A 324 27.31 18.58 -20.04
C PRO A 324 26.79 18.63 -18.60
N PHE A 325 26.57 19.81 -18.01
CA PHE A 325 26.07 19.91 -16.64
C PHE A 325 24.59 19.53 -16.54
N VAL A 326 23.78 19.92 -17.52
CA VAL A 326 22.38 19.49 -17.60
C VAL A 326 22.28 17.98 -17.82
N TYR A 327 23.13 17.43 -18.70
CA TYR A 327 23.18 16.00 -18.94
C TYR A 327 23.63 15.22 -17.69
N LEU A 328 24.62 15.72 -16.94
CA LEU A 328 25.02 15.14 -15.66
C LEU A 328 23.86 15.12 -14.66
N LEU A 329 23.14 16.23 -14.52
CA LEU A 329 21.97 16.35 -13.64
C LEU A 329 20.87 15.34 -14.03
N LEU A 330 20.62 15.17 -15.33
CA LEU A 330 19.68 14.20 -15.88
C LEU A 330 20.14 12.76 -15.61
N THR A 331 21.45 12.50 -15.71
CA THR A 331 22.03 11.18 -15.44
C THR A 331 21.90 10.83 -13.95
N LEU A 332 22.21 11.75 -13.04
CA LEU A 332 22.01 11.58 -11.61
C LEU A 332 20.54 11.30 -11.27
N ALA A 333 19.61 12.00 -11.94
CA ALA A 333 18.17 11.77 -11.79
C ALA A 333 17.75 10.35 -12.22
N LEU A 334 18.34 9.81 -13.29
CA LEU A 334 18.07 8.45 -13.77
C LEU A 334 18.63 7.35 -12.85
N VAL A 335 19.67 7.65 -12.06
CA VAL A 335 20.30 6.69 -11.14
C VAL A 335 19.61 6.70 -9.77
N LEU A 336 18.77 7.70 -9.47
CA LEU A 336 18.00 7.74 -8.23
C LEU A 336 16.98 6.58 -8.16
N PRO A 337 16.95 5.80 -7.06
CA PRO A 337 15.99 4.71 -6.88
C PRO A 337 14.52 5.14 -6.96
N VAL A 338 14.23 6.40 -6.62
CA VAL A 338 12.86 6.94 -6.62
C VAL A 338 12.33 7.18 -8.04
N ALA A 339 13.19 7.45 -9.02
CA ALA A 339 12.78 7.74 -10.39
C ALA A 339 12.46 6.46 -11.20
N THR A 340 12.59 5.27 -10.61
CA THR A 340 12.77 4.06 -11.41
C THR A 340 12.06 2.83 -10.87
N ALA A 341 10.73 2.83 -10.90
CA ALA A 341 9.94 1.60 -10.88
C ALA A 341 10.33 0.62 -12.02
N SER A 342 11.04 1.10 -13.05
CA SER A 342 11.62 0.31 -14.14
C SER A 342 13.05 -0.18 -13.84
N VAL A 343 13.89 0.59 -13.14
CA VAL A 343 15.27 0.19 -12.83
C VAL A 343 15.34 -0.72 -11.61
N GLU A 344 14.43 -0.62 -10.62
CA GLU A 344 14.28 -1.67 -9.60
C GLU A 344 13.91 -3.03 -10.23
N ARG A 345 13.08 -3.04 -11.28
CA ARG A 345 12.76 -4.26 -12.06
C ARG A 345 13.98 -4.77 -12.83
N ALA A 346 14.80 -3.89 -13.39
CA ALA A 346 16.03 -4.27 -14.07
C ALA A 346 17.10 -4.83 -13.11
N PHE A 347 17.27 -4.23 -11.93
CA PHE A 347 18.17 -4.75 -10.88
C PHE A 347 17.68 -6.08 -10.31
N SER A 348 16.36 -6.24 -10.10
CA SER A 348 15.79 -7.50 -9.64
C SER A 348 15.92 -8.61 -10.69
N ALA A 349 15.79 -8.28 -11.99
CA ALA A 349 16.04 -9.21 -13.09
C ALA A 349 17.54 -9.55 -13.22
N MET A 350 18.43 -8.58 -13.02
CA MET A 350 19.88 -8.81 -12.99
C MET A 350 20.32 -9.74 -11.84
N ASN A 351 19.68 -9.67 -10.68
CA ASN A 351 19.96 -10.61 -9.58
C ASN A 351 19.52 -12.05 -9.90
N ILE A 352 18.47 -12.23 -10.69
CA ILE A 352 18.05 -13.55 -11.19
C ILE A 352 19.05 -14.10 -12.21
N ILE A 353 19.65 -13.23 -13.03
CA ILE A 353 20.67 -13.60 -14.03
C ILE A 353 22.06 -13.83 -13.42
N LYS A 354 22.37 -13.20 -12.28
CA LYS A 354 23.66 -13.39 -11.57
C LYS A 354 23.71 -14.62 -10.66
N ASN A 355 22.57 -15.13 -10.21
CA ASN A 355 22.49 -16.30 -9.32
C ASN A 355 22.52 -17.71 -9.94
N PRO A 356 22.55 -17.96 -11.27
CA PRO A 356 22.74 -19.32 -11.81
C PRO A 356 24.20 -19.81 -11.76
N LEU A 357 25.17 -18.93 -11.47
CA LEU A 357 26.61 -19.26 -11.51
C LEU A 357 27.30 -19.25 -10.13
N ARG A 358 26.53 -19.31 -9.04
CA ARG A 358 27.05 -19.64 -7.71
C ARG A 358 26.24 -20.80 -7.12
N ASN A 359 26.53 -22.00 -7.61
CA ASN A 359 26.50 -23.25 -6.85
C ASN A 359 27.73 -24.06 -7.26
#